data_AF-A0A800IP98-F1
#
_entry.id   AF-A0A800IP98-F1
#
_cell.length_a   1.000
_cell.length_b   1.000
_cell.length_c   1.000
_cell.angle_alpha   90.00
_cell.angle_beta   90.00
_cell.angle_gamma   90.00
#
_symmetry.space_group_name_H-M   'P 1'
#
loop_
_entity.id
_entity.type
_entity.pdbx_description
1 polymer ?
#
loop_
_entity_poly.entity_id
_entity_poly.type
_entity_poly.pdbx_seq_one_letter_code
_entity_poly.pdbx_strand_id
1 'polypeptide(L)'
;MFILDNFVLFYILKRTRSYIMKVTAQEEYGLRCIVQLARRYGEVPLSGRAIAEQEGLSTDYVTKLLVILRKAGLVRSIRGIKGGFTLTREPQSILVGEVLRSLNTEDGIVLTSPDSRLCDHFSGQLDACIHIGACGIRPVWITLSGYISRMLDQISLFELLQDEVQVMDVMELASQDVTDLKAVPEIKV
;
A
#
# COMPACT_ATOMS: atom_id res chain seq x y z
N MET A 1 34.21 17.40 -9.10
CA MET A 1 34.69 16.02 -9.35
C MET A 1 33.86 15.09 -8.48
N PHE A 2 32.58 14.93 -8.82
CA PHE A 2 31.67 14.00 -8.14
C PHE A 2 31.82 12.67 -8.87
N ILE A 3 32.42 11.69 -8.19
CA ILE A 3 32.30 10.29 -8.58
C ILE A 3 30.83 9.96 -8.31
N LEU A 4 30.03 9.95 -9.38
CA LEU A 4 28.74 9.27 -9.31
C LEU A 4 29.07 7.81 -9.08
N ASP A 5 28.77 7.30 -7.89
CA ASP A 5 28.98 5.90 -7.56
C ASP A 5 28.34 5.04 -8.64
N ASN A 6 29.12 4.12 -9.21
CA ASN A 6 28.68 3.18 -10.25
C ASN A 6 27.37 2.45 -9.89
N PHE A 7 27.03 2.39 -8.60
CA PHE A 7 25.79 1.86 -8.06
C PHE A 7 24.54 2.65 -8.48
N VAL A 8 24.59 3.99 -8.42
CA VAL A 8 23.46 4.86 -8.80
C VAL A 8 23.20 4.80 -10.30
N LEU A 9 24.27 4.73 -11.10
CA LEU A 9 24.16 4.61 -12.56
C LEU A 9 23.65 3.23 -12.97
N PHE A 10 24.09 2.16 -12.31
CA PHE A 10 23.57 0.80 -12.51
C PHE A 10 22.09 0.69 -12.11
N TYR A 11 21.69 1.41 -11.06
CA TYR A 11 20.32 1.46 -10.56
C TYR A 11 19.35 2.15 -11.54
N ILE A 12 19.73 3.32 -12.07
CA ILE A 12 18.95 4.06 -13.08
C ILE A 12 18.72 3.22 -14.36
N LEU A 13 19.68 2.38 -14.74
CA LEU A 13 19.63 1.57 -15.97
C LEU A 13 18.73 0.32 -15.89
N LYS A 14 18.37 -0.17 -14.69
CA LYS A 14 17.40 -1.27 -14.52
C LYS A 14 15.93 -0.82 -14.56
N ARG A 15 15.66 0.48 -14.76
CA ARG A 15 14.33 1.12 -14.64
C ARG A 15 13.38 0.91 -15.84
N THR A 16 13.61 -0.10 -16.68
CA THR A 16 12.77 -0.41 -17.86
C THR A 16 12.02 -1.72 -17.73
N ARG A 17 11.40 -1.94 -16.56
CA ARG A 17 10.33 -2.94 -16.44
C ARG A 17 9.09 -2.25 -15.90
N SER A 18 8.25 -1.80 -16.83
CA SER A 18 6.90 -1.37 -16.54
C SER A 18 6.11 -2.60 -16.13
N TYR A 19 5.90 -2.77 -14.84
CA TYR A 19 4.98 -3.76 -14.31
C TYR A 19 3.63 -3.09 -14.11
N ILE A 20 2.58 -3.67 -14.70
CA ILE A 20 1.22 -3.15 -14.59
C ILE A 20 0.66 -3.58 -13.23
N MET A 21 0.68 -2.66 -12.26
CA MET A 21 -0.07 -2.75 -11.02
C MET A 21 -1.19 -1.71 -11.06
N LYS A 22 -2.41 -2.10 -10.65
CA LYS A 22 -3.53 -1.17 -10.49
C LYS A 22 -3.53 -0.66 -9.05
N VAL A 23 -3.13 0.59 -8.87
CA VAL A 23 -3.26 1.34 -7.61
C VAL A 23 -4.25 2.48 -7.87
N THR A 24 -5.24 2.64 -7.00
CA THR A 24 -6.21 3.73 -7.14
C THR A 24 -5.63 5.05 -6.66
N ALA A 25 -6.16 6.16 -7.18
CA ALA A 25 -5.86 7.49 -6.68
C ALA A 25 -6.10 7.61 -5.16
N GLN A 26 -7.17 6.98 -4.63
CA GLN A 26 -7.48 7.02 -3.20
C GLN A 26 -6.40 6.35 -2.35
N GLU A 27 -5.87 5.21 -2.80
CA GLU A 27 -4.78 4.50 -2.12
C GLU A 27 -3.49 5.30 -2.16
N GLU A 28 -3.07 5.77 -3.34
CA GLU A 28 -1.87 6.57 -3.53
C GLU A 28 -1.90 7.86 -2.70
N TYR A 29 -2.96 8.66 -2.84
CA TYR A 29 -3.08 9.94 -2.15
C TYR A 29 -3.32 9.78 -0.66
N GLY A 30 -4.03 8.74 -0.23
CA GLY A 30 -4.21 8.45 1.19
C GLY A 30 -2.91 8.03 1.87
N LEU A 31 -2.08 7.23 1.20
CA LEU A 31 -0.74 6.87 1.68
C LEU A 31 0.15 8.10 1.81
N ARG A 32 0.17 8.97 0.80
CA ARG A 32 0.89 10.26 0.86
C ARG A 32 0.44 11.12 2.03
N CYS A 33 -0.88 11.26 2.22
CA CYS A 33 -1.45 12.03 3.34
C CYS A 33 -1.02 11.49 4.72
N ILE A 34 -1.03 10.18 4.92
CA ILE A 34 -0.63 9.60 6.22
C ILE A 34 0.87 9.66 6.45
N VAL A 35 1.70 9.61 5.38
CA VAL A 35 3.15 9.84 5.48
C VAL A 35 3.47 11.26 5.96
N GLN A 36 2.70 12.28 5.55
CA GLN A 36 2.86 13.64 6.10
C GLN A 36 2.61 13.69 7.61
N LEU A 37 1.65 12.90 8.11
CA LEU A 37 1.40 12.77 9.55
C LEU A 37 2.52 12.00 10.26
N ALA A 38 3.06 10.96 9.62
CA ALA A 38 4.17 10.17 10.16
C ALA A 38 5.45 11.00 10.31
N ARG A 39 5.76 11.87 9.33
CA ARG A 39 6.91 12.80 9.38
C ARG A 39 6.88 13.74 10.58
N ARG A 40 5.70 14.05 11.11
CA ARG A 40 5.49 14.95 12.25
C ARG A 40 4.87 14.24 13.44
N TYR A 41 5.13 12.94 13.57
CA TYR A 41 4.65 12.17 14.71
C TYR A 41 5.23 12.75 16.02
N GLY A 42 4.37 12.92 17.03
CA GLY A 42 4.76 13.56 18.29
C GLY A 42 4.80 15.09 18.27
N GLU A 43 4.64 15.72 17.12
CA GLU A 43 4.56 17.18 16.98
C GLU A 43 3.10 17.70 17.03
N VAL A 44 2.92 18.99 16.71
CA VAL A 44 1.61 19.62 16.63
C VAL A 44 0.78 19.00 15.49
N PRO A 45 -0.52 18.74 15.69
CA PRO A 45 -1.39 18.16 14.66
C PRO A 45 -1.42 18.98 13.37
N LEU A 46 -1.57 18.30 12.23
CA LEU A 46 -1.67 18.95 10.92
C LEU A 46 -3.10 19.17 10.49
N SER A 47 -3.43 20.39 10.08
CA SER A 47 -4.73 20.65 9.47
C SER A 47 -4.85 19.95 8.12
N GLY A 48 -6.08 19.56 7.74
CA GLY A 48 -6.33 18.99 6.41
C GLY A 48 -5.93 19.93 5.28
N ARG A 49 -6.03 21.26 5.50
CA ARG A 49 -5.55 22.27 4.55
C ARG A 49 -4.04 22.24 4.37
N ALA A 50 -3.28 22.12 5.46
CA ALA A 50 -1.82 22.05 5.39
C ALA A 50 -1.34 20.81 4.63
N ILE A 51 -1.98 19.65 4.89
CA ILE A 51 -1.67 18.42 4.14
C ILE A 51 -2.05 18.57 2.66
N ALA A 52 -3.21 19.17 2.36
CA ALA A 52 -3.65 19.42 0.99
C ALA A 52 -2.68 20.30 0.20
N GLU A 53 -2.16 21.35 0.81
CA GLU A 53 -1.14 22.22 0.20
C GLU A 53 0.17 21.47 -0.05
N GLN A 54 0.63 20.66 0.90
CA GLN A 54 1.85 19.85 0.75
C GLN A 54 1.74 18.78 -0.34
N GLU A 55 0.56 18.20 -0.52
CA GLU A 55 0.33 17.13 -1.50
C GLU A 55 -0.17 17.63 -2.86
N GLY A 56 -0.47 18.92 -2.99
CA GLY A 56 -1.06 19.49 -4.21
C GLY A 56 -2.47 18.96 -4.50
N LEU A 57 -3.26 18.74 -3.45
CA LEU A 57 -4.62 18.18 -3.51
C LEU A 57 -5.67 19.18 -3.02
N SER A 58 -6.95 18.92 -3.28
CA SER A 58 -8.02 19.74 -2.69
C SER A 58 -8.19 19.41 -1.20
N THR A 59 -8.51 20.42 -0.39
CA THR A 59 -8.73 20.25 1.05
C THR A 59 -9.89 19.29 1.33
N ASP A 60 -10.95 19.33 0.53
CA ASP A 60 -12.10 18.43 0.68
C ASP A 60 -11.71 16.98 0.44
N TYR A 61 -10.88 16.71 -0.57
CA TYR A 61 -10.45 15.37 -0.89
C TYR A 61 -9.49 14.82 0.18
N VAL A 62 -8.52 15.61 0.63
CA VAL A 62 -7.66 15.22 1.77
C VAL A 62 -8.48 14.97 3.02
N THR A 63 -9.47 15.81 3.32
CA THR A 63 -10.34 15.60 4.48
C THR A 63 -11.13 14.30 4.35
N LYS A 64 -11.63 13.96 3.16
CA LYS A 64 -12.28 12.67 2.89
C LYS A 64 -11.35 11.50 3.19
N LEU A 65 -10.10 11.55 2.71
CA LEU A 65 -9.08 10.51 2.96
C LEU A 65 -8.79 10.37 4.47
N LEU A 66 -8.58 11.49 5.17
CA LEU A 66 -8.31 11.50 6.60
C LEU A 66 -9.49 10.99 7.43
N VAL A 67 -10.73 11.19 6.98
CA VAL A 67 -11.91 10.59 7.63
C VAL A 67 -11.94 9.07 7.47
N ILE A 68 -11.56 8.53 6.30
CA ILE A 68 -11.44 7.08 6.09
C ILE A 68 -10.39 6.51 7.03
N LEU A 69 -9.18 7.08 7.03
CA LEU A 69 -8.08 6.67 7.90
C LEU A 69 -8.45 6.79 9.40
N ARG A 70 -9.25 7.80 9.76
CA ARG A 70 -9.72 7.99 11.15
C ARG A 70 -10.69 6.89 11.56
N LYS A 71 -11.62 6.51 10.66
CA LYS A 71 -12.56 5.40 10.91
C LYS A 71 -11.82 4.07 11.08
N ALA A 72 -10.70 3.90 10.38
CA ALA A 72 -9.82 2.74 10.54
C ALA A 72 -8.93 2.80 11.81
N GLY A 73 -9.00 3.87 12.60
CA GLY A 73 -8.20 4.00 13.83
C GLY A 73 -6.72 4.31 13.60
N LEU A 74 -6.34 4.68 12.38
CA LEU A 74 -4.95 5.01 12.01
C LEU A 74 -4.56 6.45 12.36
N VAL A 75 -5.54 7.36 12.29
CA VAL A 75 -5.37 8.77 12.64
C VAL A 75 -6.45 9.23 13.60
N ARG A 76 -6.19 10.26 14.38
CA ARG A 76 -7.18 10.93 15.24
C ARG A 76 -7.26 12.41 14.90
N SER A 77 -8.46 12.97 15.08
CA SER A 77 -8.73 14.40 14.87
C SER A 77 -8.75 15.14 16.22
N ILE A 78 -8.00 16.21 16.33
CA ILE A 78 -7.98 17.12 17.48
C ILE A 78 -8.75 18.39 17.09
N ARG A 79 -9.69 18.82 17.93
CA ARG A 79 -10.52 20.02 17.70
C ARG A 79 -9.81 21.29 18.18
N GLY A 80 -10.28 22.44 17.69
CA GLY A 80 -9.81 23.77 18.10
C GLY A 80 -8.94 24.46 17.05
N ILE A 81 -8.49 25.68 17.36
CA ILE A 81 -7.75 26.56 16.44
C ILE A 81 -6.40 25.96 16.04
N LYS A 82 -5.74 25.24 16.96
CA LYS A 82 -4.52 24.45 16.72
C LYS A 82 -4.82 22.96 16.51
N GLY A 83 -6.06 22.65 16.12
CA GLY A 83 -6.52 21.30 15.83
C GLY A 83 -6.01 20.79 14.49
N GLY A 84 -6.34 19.54 14.18
CA GLY A 84 -5.88 18.86 12.98
C GLY A 84 -5.92 17.36 13.15
N PHE A 85 -5.06 16.66 12.41
CA PHE A 85 -4.91 15.23 12.40
C PHE A 85 -3.51 14.85 12.89
N THR A 86 -3.41 13.70 13.54
CA THR A 86 -2.15 13.07 13.97
C THR A 86 -2.34 11.56 13.98
N LEU A 87 -1.24 10.79 13.94
CA LEU A 87 -1.33 9.33 14.05
C LEU A 87 -1.85 8.91 15.42
N THR A 88 -2.52 7.76 15.48
CA THR A 88 -2.96 7.18 16.76
C THR A 88 -1.83 6.50 17.52
N ARG A 89 -0.77 6.09 16.81
CA ARG A 89 0.36 5.29 17.29
C ARG A 89 1.62 5.58 16.46
N GLU A 90 2.76 5.06 16.90
CA GLU A 90 4.07 5.34 16.29
C GLU A 90 4.15 4.85 14.83
N PRO A 91 4.86 5.56 13.94
CA PRO A 91 5.02 5.17 12.53
C PRO A 91 5.49 3.73 12.32
N GLN A 92 6.40 3.25 13.19
CA GLN A 92 6.94 1.88 13.18
C GLN A 92 5.88 0.81 13.37
N SER A 93 4.76 1.17 14.01
CA SER A 93 3.69 0.23 14.28
C SER A 93 2.66 0.17 13.14
N ILE A 94 2.53 1.24 12.34
CA ILE A 94 1.50 1.34 11.29
C ILE A 94 2.02 0.74 10.00
N LEU A 95 1.42 -0.37 9.55
CA LEU A 95 1.83 -1.07 8.35
C LEU A 95 1.21 -0.47 7.08
N VAL A 96 1.96 -0.48 5.98
CA VAL A 96 1.49 0.00 4.67
C VAL A 96 0.29 -0.82 4.20
N GLY A 97 0.32 -2.14 4.39
CA GLY A 97 -0.83 -3.01 4.07
C GLY A 97 -2.09 -2.63 4.84
N GLU A 98 -1.98 -2.19 6.10
CA GLU A 98 -3.12 -1.72 6.91
C GLU A 98 -3.70 -0.42 6.36
N VAL A 99 -2.84 0.53 6.00
CA VAL A 99 -3.24 1.79 5.36
C VAL A 99 -3.98 1.52 4.05
N LEU A 100 -3.39 0.70 3.17
CA LEU A 100 -3.96 0.40 1.86
C LEU A 100 -5.29 -0.35 1.99
N ARG A 101 -5.41 -1.33 2.89
CA ARG A 101 -6.69 -2.01 3.16
C ARG A 101 -7.76 -1.05 3.66
N SER A 102 -7.41 -0.04 4.45
CA SER A 102 -8.37 0.97 4.93
C SER A 102 -8.85 1.92 3.82
N LEU A 103 -8.00 2.17 2.82
CA LEU A 103 -8.27 3.05 1.68
C LEU A 103 -8.87 2.30 0.50
N ASN A 104 -8.84 0.97 0.52
CA ASN A 104 -9.31 0.13 -0.56
C ASN A 104 -10.81 0.38 -0.83
N THR A 105 -11.13 0.57 -2.09
CA THR A 105 -12.49 0.56 -2.62
C THR A 105 -12.71 -0.72 -3.42
N GLU A 106 -13.94 -1.00 -3.86
CA GLU A 106 -14.24 -2.16 -4.73
C GLU A 106 -13.35 -2.25 -6.00
N ASP A 107 -12.73 -1.14 -6.40
CA ASP A 107 -11.81 -0.99 -7.54
C ASP A 107 -10.30 -0.94 -7.18
N GLY A 108 -9.95 -1.01 -5.89
CA GLY A 108 -8.62 -0.84 -5.29
C GLY A 108 -7.58 -1.89 -5.71
N ILE A 109 -6.42 -1.91 -5.02
CA ILE A 109 -5.50 -3.05 -5.06
C ILE A 109 -6.31 -4.29 -4.69
N VAL A 110 -6.70 -5.04 -5.71
CA VAL A 110 -7.58 -6.21 -5.56
C VAL A 110 -6.88 -7.35 -4.79
N LEU A 111 -5.58 -7.17 -4.50
CA LEU A 111 -4.67 -8.18 -4.00
C LEU A 111 -4.37 -8.04 -2.50
N THR A 112 -4.95 -7.04 -1.80
CA THR A 112 -4.77 -6.87 -0.34
C THR A 112 -5.94 -7.38 0.51
N SER A 113 -7.02 -7.86 -0.11
CA SER A 113 -8.11 -8.54 0.60
C SER A 113 -7.75 -10.02 0.78
N PRO A 114 -7.67 -10.53 2.03
CA PRO A 114 -7.40 -11.95 2.32
C PRO A 114 -8.42 -12.89 1.66
N ASP A 115 -9.64 -12.40 1.50
CA ASP A 115 -10.67 -13.02 0.70
C ASP A 115 -10.52 -12.43 -0.70
N SER A 116 -9.75 -13.08 -1.57
CA SER A 116 -9.68 -12.70 -2.98
C SER A 116 -11.05 -12.99 -3.62
N ARG A 117 -12.04 -12.13 -3.35
CA ARG A 117 -13.38 -12.09 -3.95
C ARG A 117 -13.33 -11.70 -5.44
N LEU A 118 -12.16 -11.84 -6.06
CA LEU A 118 -11.96 -11.77 -7.50
C LEU A 118 -13.00 -12.60 -8.24
N CYS A 119 -13.31 -13.81 -7.75
CA CYS A 119 -14.36 -14.63 -8.35
C CYS A 119 -15.76 -14.00 -8.23
N ASP A 120 -16.03 -13.21 -7.21
CA ASP A 120 -17.32 -12.54 -7.00
C ASP A 120 -17.46 -11.30 -7.90
N HIS A 121 -16.34 -10.65 -8.24
CA HIS A 121 -16.32 -9.46 -9.10
C HIS A 121 -16.43 -9.84 -10.59
N PHE A 122 -16.10 -11.09 -10.95
CA PHE A 122 -16.04 -11.58 -12.33
C PHE A 122 -16.89 -12.85 -12.53
N SER A 123 -18.15 -12.78 -12.10
CA SER A 123 -19.14 -13.86 -12.24
C SER A 123 -19.71 -14.02 -13.68
N GLY A 124 -19.37 -13.10 -14.59
CA GLY A 124 -19.92 -13.08 -15.95
C GLY A 124 -21.33 -12.53 -15.98
N GLN A 125 -22.27 -13.29 -16.56
CA GLN A 125 -23.69 -12.90 -16.66
C GLN A 125 -24.53 -13.36 -15.46
N LEU A 126 -23.89 -13.93 -14.44
CA LEU A 126 -24.56 -14.49 -13.26
C LEU A 126 -24.24 -13.67 -12.02
N ASP A 127 -24.98 -13.90 -10.94
CA ASP A 127 -24.73 -13.24 -9.66
C ASP A 127 -23.52 -13.84 -8.90
N ALA A 128 -23.03 -15.01 -9.34
CA ALA A 128 -21.87 -15.68 -8.74
C ALA A 128 -21.07 -16.49 -9.78
N CYS A 129 -19.79 -16.72 -9.50
CA CYS A 129 -18.92 -17.50 -10.38
C CYS A 129 -19.42 -18.95 -10.54
N ILE A 130 -19.52 -19.45 -11.78
CA ILE A 130 -19.91 -20.84 -12.07
C ILE A 130 -18.91 -21.89 -11.59
N HIS A 131 -17.66 -21.50 -11.37
CA HIS A 131 -16.57 -22.42 -11.03
C HIS A 131 -16.56 -22.77 -9.54
N ILE A 132 -17.68 -23.25 -8.99
CA ILE A 132 -17.85 -23.64 -7.57
C ILE A 132 -17.20 -25.02 -7.33
N GLY A 133 -15.87 -25.09 -7.50
CA GLY A 133 -15.08 -26.33 -7.40
C GLY A 133 -14.17 -26.51 -8.62
N ALA A 134 -13.01 -27.15 -8.43
CA ALA A 134 -12.03 -27.45 -9.49
C ALA A 134 -11.60 -26.24 -10.37
N CYS A 135 -11.58 -25.03 -9.80
CA CYS A 135 -11.13 -23.83 -10.49
C CYS A 135 -9.61 -23.71 -10.42
N GLY A 136 -8.89 -24.12 -11.47
CA GLY A 136 -7.42 -24.09 -11.48
C GLY A 136 -6.80 -22.69 -11.33
N ILE A 137 -7.52 -21.64 -11.72
CA ILE A 137 -7.03 -20.25 -11.61
C ILE A 137 -7.23 -19.65 -10.21
N ARG A 138 -8.15 -20.20 -9.40
CA ARG A 138 -8.44 -19.66 -8.05
C ARG A 138 -7.20 -19.72 -7.13
N PRO A 139 -6.48 -20.85 -7.02
CA PRO A 139 -5.26 -20.91 -6.24
C PRO A 139 -4.20 -19.89 -6.68
N VAL A 140 -4.09 -19.58 -7.98
CA VAL A 140 -3.14 -18.57 -8.49
C VAL A 140 -3.44 -17.20 -7.90
N TRP A 141 -4.71 -16.78 -7.92
CA TRP A 141 -5.12 -15.49 -7.39
C TRP A 141 -5.00 -15.38 -5.87
N ILE A 142 -5.40 -16.42 -5.14
CA ILE A 142 -5.24 -16.50 -3.68
C ILE A 142 -3.75 -16.41 -3.32
N THR A 143 -2.91 -17.12 -4.06
CA THR A 143 -1.47 -17.16 -3.81
C THR A 143 -0.84 -15.78 -4.07
N LEU A 144 -1.11 -15.16 -5.22
CA LEU A 144 -0.56 -13.85 -5.60
C LEU A 144 -1.01 -12.74 -4.62
N SER A 145 -2.29 -12.71 -4.28
CA SER A 145 -2.83 -11.75 -3.29
C SER A 145 -2.21 -11.95 -1.91
N GLY A 146 -2.03 -13.20 -1.48
CA GLY A 146 -1.33 -13.52 -0.25
C GLY A 146 0.11 -13.00 -0.22
N TYR A 147 0.87 -13.13 -1.32
CA TYR A 147 2.24 -12.60 -1.39
C TYR A 147 2.27 -11.09 -1.29
N ILE A 148 1.44 -10.38 -2.06
CA ILE A 148 1.39 -8.92 -2.04
C ILE A 148 0.96 -8.42 -0.68
N SER A 149 -0.06 -9.03 -0.08
CA SER A 149 -0.53 -8.67 1.27
C SER A 149 0.58 -8.82 2.31
N ARG A 150 1.26 -9.98 2.34
CA ARG A 150 2.35 -10.23 3.30
C ARG A 150 3.50 -9.25 3.12
N MET A 151 3.90 -8.97 1.88
CA MET A 151 4.95 -7.99 1.60
C MET A 151 4.57 -6.60 2.13
N LEU A 152 3.34 -6.13 1.84
CA LEU A 152 2.87 -4.82 2.31
C LEU A 152 2.71 -4.76 3.84
N ASP A 153 2.48 -5.90 4.49
CA ASP A 153 2.40 -6.04 5.95
C ASP A 153 3.77 -6.14 6.64
N GLN A 154 4.87 -6.13 5.89
CA GLN A 154 6.23 -6.07 6.45
C GLN A 154 6.81 -4.65 6.43
N ILE A 155 6.13 -3.70 5.78
CA ILE A 155 6.60 -2.33 5.62
C ILE A 155 5.77 -1.44 6.54
N SER A 156 6.40 -0.68 7.43
CA SER A 156 5.72 0.31 8.25
C SER A 156 5.85 1.71 7.64
N LEU A 157 5.09 2.67 8.18
CA LEU A 157 5.22 4.07 7.79
C LEU A 157 6.61 4.63 8.13
N PHE A 158 7.34 4.05 9.09
CA PHE A 158 8.69 4.48 9.43
C PHE A 158 9.68 4.23 8.29
N GLU A 159 9.59 3.08 7.61
CA GLU A 159 10.44 2.81 6.44
C GLU A 159 10.15 3.82 5.32
N LEU A 160 8.90 4.25 5.15
CA LEU A 160 8.54 5.27 4.15
C LEU A 160 9.07 6.69 4.47
N LEU A 161 9.65 6.90 5.66
CA LEU A 161 10.31 8.16 6.00
C LEU A 161 11.77 8.23 5.53
N GLN A 162 12.35 7.11 5.11
CA GLN A 162 13.73 7.00 4.67
C GLN A 162 13.91 7.44 3.20
N ASP A 163 15.16 7.57 2.76
CA ASP A 163 15.46 7.87 1.36
C ASP A 163 15.13 6.69 0.43
N GLU A 164 14.83 6.98 -0.86
CA GLU A 164 14.36 5.98 -1.84
C GLU A 164 15.25 4.73 -1.90
N VAL A 165 16.57 4.91 -1.88
CA VAL A 165 17.55 3.80 -1.91
C VAL A 165 17.39 2.88 -0.71
N GLN A 166 17.17 3.44 0.48
CA GLN A 166 17.03 2.66 1.71
C GLN A 166 15.69 1.90 1.75
N VAL A 167 14.62 2.54 1.27
CA VAL A 167 13.32 1.87 1.10
C VAL A 167 13.45 0.69 0.16
N MET A 168 14.25 0.81 -0.89
CA MET A 168 14.48 -0.29 -1.82
C MET A 168 15.23 -1.47 -1.23
N ASP A 169 16.24 -1.21 -0.38
CA ASP A 169 16.94 -2.28 0.32
C ASP A 169 15.95 -3.06 1.22
N VAL A 170 15.04 -2.34 1.89
CA VAL A 170 13.93 -2.96 2.64
C VAL A 170 13.02 -3.78 1.72
N MET A 171 12.66 -3.25 0.55
CA MET A 171 11.83 -3.98 -0.43
C MET A 171 12.52 -5.23 -0.97
N GLU A 172 13.83 -5.19 -1.17
CA GLU A 172 14.61 -6.36 -1.62
C GLU A 172 14.57 -7.47 -0.56
N LEU A 173 14.77 -7.11 0.71
CA LEU A 173 14.65 -8.04 1.84
C LEU A 173 13.22 -8.60 1.98
N ALA A 174 12.20 -7.75 1.91
CA ALA A 174 10.79 -8.16 2.01
C ALA A 174 10.32 -9.02 0.82
N SER A 175 11.03 -8.97 -0.31
CA SER A 175 10.70 -9.74 -1.51
C SER A 175 11.27 -11.16 -1.54
N GLN A 176 12.10 -11.54 -0.57
CA GLN A 176 12.80 -12.83 -0.55
C GLN A 176 11.83 -14.03 -0.60
N ASP A 177 10.67 -13.93 0.05
CA ASP A 177 9.59 -14.94 0.05
C ASP A 177 9.01 -15.26 -1.35
N VAL A 178 9.12 -14.34 -2.31
CA VAL A 178 8.62 -14.53 -3.68
C VAL A 178 9.59 -15.37 -4.53
N THR A 179 10.87 -15.38 -4.17
CA THR A 179 11.94 -16.01 -4.96
C THR A 179 11.98 -17.54 -4.82
N ASP A 180 11.43 -18.07 -3.73
CA ASP A 180 11.44 -19.51 -3.39
C ASP A 180 10.32 -20.33 -4.09
N LEU A 181 9.48 -19.71 -4.91
CA LEU A 181 8.42 -20.35 -5.71
C LEU A 181 8.93 -21.27 -6.84
N LYS A 182 10.25 -21.37 -7.06
CA LYS A 182 10.81 -22.15 -8.18
C LYS A 182 10.69 -23.67 -8.04
N ALA A 183 10.17 -24.19 -6.93
CA ALA A 183 9.89 -25.61 -6.76
C ALA A 183 8.39 -25.90 -6.89
N VAL A 184 7.87 -25.93 -8.12
CA VAL A 184 6.58 -26.59 -8.38
C VAL A 184 6.88 -28.09 -8.44
N PRO A 185 6.46 -28.92 -7.47
CA PRO A 185 6.63 -30.35 -7.56
C PRO A 185 5.88 -30.87 -8.80
N GLU A 186 6.47 -31.82 -9.52
CA GLU A 186 5.82 -32.48 -10.66
C GLU A 186 4.45 -33.01 -10.20
N ILE A 187 3.39 -32.44 -10.78
CA ILE A 187 2.03 -32.94 -10.59
C ILE A 187 1.98 -34.26 -11.36
N LYS A 188 2.03 -35.39 -10.64
CA LYS A 188 1.73 -36.70 -11.23
C LYS A 188 0.22 -36.73 -11.54
N VAL A 189 -0.10 -36.63 -12.82
CA VAL A 189 -1.44 -36.81 -13.39
C VAL A 189 -1.74 -38.30 -13.52
#